data_AF-A0A3S4TUV0-F1
#
_entry.id   AF-A0A3S4TUV0-F1
#
_cell.length_a   1.000
_cell.length_b   1.000
_cell.length_c   1.000
_cell.angle_alpha   90.00
_cell.angle_beta   90.00
_cell.angle_gamma   90.00
#
_symmetry.space_group_name_H-M   'P 1'
#
loop_
_entity.id
_entity.type
_entity.pdbx_description
1 polymer ?
#
loop_
_entity_poly.entity_id
_entity_poly.type
_entity_poly.pdbx_seq_one_letter_code
_entity_poly.pdbx_strand_id
1 'polypeptide(L)'
;MSKIQEITRESWILSTFPEWGTWLNEEIEQEVVPEGNFAMWWLGCVGVWIKTPGGANLCMDLWCGRGKSTKKVKDMVRGHQMANMAGVRKLQPNLRAAPMVLDPFAINEVDFILASHYHSDHIDVNVAAAIVNNPKLDHVKFVGPWHCAELWKNGVCLKSVLLL
;
A
#
# COMPACT_ATOMS: atom_id res chain seq x y z
N MET A 1 -10.95 29.73 9.26
CA MET A 1 -11.06 28.70 10.32
C MET A 1 -12.46 28.12 10.27
N SER A 2 -12.59 26.79 10.26
CA SER A 2 -13.90 26.12 10.40
C SER A 2 -14.51 26.46 11.75
N LYS A 3 -15.84 26.49 11.83
CA LYS A 3 -16.51 26.69 13.12
C LYS A 3 -16.35 25.42 13.94
N ILE A 4 -16.04 25.56 15.24
CA ILE A 4 -15.82 24.41 16.14
C ILE A 4 -17.02 23.45 16.12
N GLN A 5 -18.23 23.98 15.97
CA GLN A 5 -19.48 23.19 15.94
C GLN A 5 -19.65 22.34 14.67
N GLU A 6 -18.89 22.61 13.61
CA GLU A 6 -18.95 21.89 12.33
C GLU A 6 -17.90 20.77 12.23
N ILE A 7 -16.96 20.70 13.19
CA ILE A 7 -15.89 19.69 13.19
C ILE A 7 -16.45 18.37 13.74
N THR A 8 -16.35 17.32 12.95
CA THR A 8 -16.66 15.94 13.34
C THR A 8 -15.37 15.12 13.33
N ARG A 9 -15.42 13.93 13.91
CA ARG A 9 -14.29 12.99 13.85
C ARG A 9 -13.95 12.64 12.41
N GLU A 10 -14.97 12.44 11.57
CA GLU A 10 -14.83 12.06 10.17
C GLU A 10 -14.24 13.20 9.35
N SER A 11 -14.72 14.44 9.53
CA SER A 11 -14.16 15.60 8.82
C SER A 11 -12.72 15.88 9.24
N TRP A 12 -12.38 15.71 10.52
CA TRP A 12 -11.00 15.79 11.00
C TRP A 12 -10.10 14.73 10.35
N ILE A 13 -10.53 13.47 10.27
CA ILE A 13 -9.73 12.41 9.64
C ILE A 13 -9.51 12.73 8.15
N LEU A 14 -10.59 13.06 7.42
CA LEU A 14 -10.52 13.35 5.99
C LEU A 14 -9.73 14.62 5.65
N SER A 15 -9.63 15.58 6.57
CA SER A 15 -8.81 16.78 6.37
C SER A 15 -7.34 16.61 6.78
N THR A 16 -6.97 15.48 7.37
CA THR A 16 -5.65 15.29 8.01
C THR A 16 -4.84 14.15 7.39
N PHE A 17 -5.48 13.09 6.88
CA PHE A 17 -4.79 11.88 6.40
C PHE A 17 -4.95 11.66 4.89
N PRO A 18 -3.98 11.00 4.22
CA PRO A 18 -2.70 10.51 4.77
C PRO A 18 -1.77 11.65 5.19
N GLU A 19 -0.83 11.39 6.11
CA GLU A 19 -0.06 12.44 6.80
C GLU A 19 0.72 13.36 5.86
N TRP A 20 1.14 12.86 4.69
CA TRP A 20 1.87 13.65 3.69
C TRP A 20 0.98 14.17 2.55
N GLY A 21 -0.32 13.84 2.56
CA GLY A 21 -1.21 14.12 1.42
C GLY A 21 -0.62 13.56 0.12
N THR A 22 -0.42 14.44 -0.86
CA THR A 22 0.14 14.13 -2.19
C THR A 22 1.60 14.56 -2.36
N TRP A 23 2.29 14.99 -1.29
CA TRP A 23 3.67 15.51 -1.40
C TRP A 23 4.61 14.54 -2.10
N LEU A 24 4.65 13.28 -1.66
CA LEU A 24 5.53 12.28 -2.27
C LEU A 24 5.07 11.85 -3.66
N ASN A 25 3.76 11.88 -3.93
CA ASN A 25 3.22 11.63 -5.27
C ASN A 25 3.79 12.66 -6.25
N GLU A 26 3.70 13.94 -5.90
CA GLU A 26 4.22 15.05 -6.71
C GLU A 26 5.74 14.96 -6.88
N GLU A 27 6.48 14.63 -5.81
CA GLU A 27 7.94 14.44 -5.85
C GLU A 27 8.35 13.32 -6.82
N ILE A 28 7.70 12.16 -6.75
CA ILE A 28 7.96 11.03 -7.65
C ILE A 28 7.64 11.38 -9.10
N GLU A 29 6.52 12.05 -9.36
CA GLU A 29 6.12 12.48 -10.71
C GLU A 29 7.16 13.45 -11.30
N GLN A 30 7.64 14.40 -10.50
CA GLN A 30 8.59 15.45 -10.92
C GLN A 30 10.04 14.96 -11.07
N GLU A 31 10.42 13.85 -10.43
CA GLU A 31 11.80 13.36 -10.46
C GLU A 31 12.25 12.98 -11.88
N VAL A 32 13.34 13.60 -12.34
CA VAL A 32 13.98 13.28 -13.62
C VAL A 32 15.25 12.49 -13.35
N VAL A 33 15.15 11.16 -13.45
CA VAL A 33 16.25 10.25 -13.13
C VAL A 33 17.35 10.36 -14.19
N PRO A 34 18.62 10.68 -13.83
CA PRO A 34 19.71 10.79 -14.79
C PRO A 34 20.08 9.44 -15.43
N GLU A 35 20.55 9.48 -16.68
CA GLU A 35 21.07 8.29 -17.38
C GLU A 35 22.12 7.53 -16.54
N GLY A 36 22.07 6.20 -16.60
CA GLY A 36 22.93 5.32 -15.80
C GLY A 36 22.55 5.17 -14.32
N ASN A 37 21.43 5.75 -13.87
CA ASN A 37 20.95 5.66 -12.48
C ASN A 37 19.54 5.04 -12.40
N PHE A 38 19.04 4.87 -11.18
CA PHE A 38 17.62 4.70 -10.86
C PHE A 38 17.33 5.44 -9.55
N ALA A 39 16.10 5.88 -9.34
CA ALA A 39 15.66 6.49 -8.09
C ALA A 39 14.76 5.52 -7.31
N MET A 40 14.80 5.59 -5.97
CA MET A 40 13.99 4.77 -5.09
C MET A 40 13.47 5.57 -3.89
N TRP A 41 12.20 5.32 -3.54
CA TRP A 41 11.58 5.89 -2.34
C TRP A 41 11.04 4.79 -1.44
N TRP A 42 11.36 4.87 -0.16
CA TRP A 42 10.81 3.96 0.83
C TRP A 42 9.43 4.46 1.28
N LEU A 43 8.42 3.62 1.11
CA LEU A 43 7.01 3.94 1.34
C LEU A 43 6.51 3.50 2.74
N GLY A 44 7.42 2.98 3.57
CA GLY A 44 7.13 2.38 4.87
C GLY A 44 6.96 0.86 4.81
N CYS A 45 7.13 0.18 5.94
CA CYS A 45 7.29 -1.28 5.99
C CYS A 45 8.42 -1.72 5.05
N VAL A 46 8.12 -2.46 3.98
CA VAL A 46 9.06 -2.80 2.91
C VAL A 46 8.63 -2.23 1.55
N GLY A 47 7.59 -1.39 1.53
CA GLY A 47 7.05 -0.82 0.30
C GLY A 47 8.08 0.09 -0.34
N VAL A 48 8.28 -0.04 -1.65
CA VAL A 48 9.27 0.74 -2.38
C VAL A 48 8.75 1.17 -3.75
N TRP A 49 9.00 2.44 -4.07
CA TRP A 49 8.84 2.95 -5.42
C TRP A 49 10.18 2.95 -6.12
N ILE A 50 10.24 2.54 -7.39
CA ILE A 50 11.44 2.57 -8.23
C ILE A 50 11.09 3.34 -9.51
N LYS A 51 11.94 4.30 -9.89
CA LYS A 51 11.84 5.04 -11.15
C LYS A 51 13.14 4.93 -11.94
N THR A 52 13.03 4.68 -13.24
CA THR A 52 14.18 4.54 -14.16
C THR A 52 14.37 5.80 -15.02
N PRO A 53 15.55 5.99 -15.66
CA PRO A 53 15.81 7.15 -16.54
C PRO A 53 14.85 7.21 -17.74
N GLY A 54 14.41 6.04 -18.23
CA GLY A 54 13.43 5.94 -19.31
C GLY A 54 11.98 6.20 -18.88
N GLY A 55 11.73 6.61 -17.63
CA GLY A 55 10.40 6.92 -17.11
C GLY A 55 9.60 5.70 -16.64
N ALA A 56 10.15 4.48 -16.63
CA ALA A 56 9.43 3.34 -16.07
C ALA A 56 9.31 3.46 -14.55
N ASN A 57 8.12 3.19 -14.03
CA ASN A 57 7.75 3.30 -12.62
C ASN A 57 7.25 1.95 -12.08
N LEU A 58 7.85 1.46 -10.99
CA LEU A 58 7.48 0.22 -10.32
C LEU A 58 7.15 0.50 -8.87
N CYS A 59 6.04 -0.05 -8.39
CA CYS A 59 5.62 0.03 -6.99
C CYS A 59 5.55 -1.39 -6.42
N MET A 60 6.45 -1.70 -5.48
CA MET A 60 6.59 -3.02 -4.89
C MET A 60 6.21 -2.99 -3.41
N ASP A 61 5.40 -3.96 -2.98
CA ASP A 61 5.01 -4.21 -1.59
C ASP A 61 4.41 -2.98 -0.87
N LEU A 62 3.78 -2.06 -1.60
CA LEU A 62 3.11 -0.91 -1.00
C LEU A 62 1.94 -1.38 -0.13
N TRP A 63 2.06 -1.11 1.17
CA TRP A 63 1.05 -1.44 2.16
C TRP A 63 0.44 -0.20 2.82
N CYS A 64 -0.82 0.03 2.52
CA CYS A 64 -1.61 1.16 3.02
C CYS A 64 -2.45 0.79 4.27
N GLY A 65 -2.31 -0.44 4.76
CA GLY A 65 -2.96 -0.91 5.98
C GLY A 65 -2.31 -0.40 7.28
N ARG A 66 -2.85 -0.92 8.39
CA ARG A 66 -2.38 -0.61 9.74
C ARG A 66 -2.27 -1.84 10.62
N GLY A 67 -1.57 -1.69 11.74
CA GLY A 67 -1.53 -2.67 12.82
C GLY A 67 -2.82 -2.72 13.65
N LYS A 68 -2.72 -3.22 14.89
CA LYS A 68 -3.87 -3.30 15.81
C LYS A 68 -4.43 -1.91 16.13
N SER A 69 -5.74 -1.86 16.36
CA SER A 69 -6.47 -0.61 16.64
C SER A 69 -7.35 -0.66 17.88
N THR A 70 -7.37 -1.80 18.57
CA THR A 70 -8.11 -1.99 19.81
C THR A 70 -7.49 -3.12 20.61
N LYS A 71 -7.57 -3.00 21.95
CA LYS A 71 -7.23 -4.08 22.90
C LYS A 71 -8.46 -4.94 23.27
N LYS A 72 -9.60 -4.75 22.61
CA LYS A 72 -10.84 -5.52 22.87
C LYS A 72 -10.69 -6.98 22.46
N VAL A 73 -10.06 -7.24 21.31
CA VAL A 73 -9.63 -8.60 20.92
C VAL A 73 -8.48 -9.01 21.84
N LYS A 74 -8.58 -10.19 22.46
CA LYS A 74 -7.61 -10.65 23.48
C LYS A 74 -6.64 -11.69 22.97
N ASP A 75 -7.08 -12.53 22.05
CA ASP A 75 -6.33 -13.67 21.57
C ASP A 75 -6.16 -13.59 20.04
N MET A 76 -5.08 -14.19 19.53
CA MET A 76 -4.83 -14.30 18.11
C MET A 76 -5.81 -15.27 17.45
N VAL A 77 -6.14 -15.00 16.18
CA VAL A 77 -6.98 -15.88 15.37
C VAL A 77 -6.34 -17.27 15.26
N ARG A 78 -7.17 -18.32 15.27
CA ARG A 78 -6.72 -19.69 15.08
C ARG A 78 -5.98 -19.82 13.75
N GLY A 79 -4.81 -20.46 13.77
CA GLY A 79 -3.98 -20.63 12.58
C GLY A 79 -3.05 -19.46 12.27
N HIS A 80 -3.08 -18.37 13.05
CA HIS A 80 -2.11 -17.28 12.91
C HIS A 80 -0.68 -17.79 13.04
N GLN A 81 0.20 -17.39 12.13
CA GLN A 81 1.57 -17.89 12.00
C GLN A 81 2.38 -17.75 13.29
N MET A 82 2.30 -16.61 13.99
CA MET A 82 3.00 -16.43 15.28
C MET A 82 2.53 -17.42 16.35
N ALA A 83 1.25 -17.78 16.34
CA ALA A 83 0.69 -18.74 17.28
C ALA A 83 1.14 -20.17 16.96
N ASN A 84 1.30 -20.49 15.68
CA ASN A 84 1.80 -21.79 15.23
C ASN A 84 3.30 -21.94 15.52
N MET A 85 4.09 -20.88 15.30
CA MET A 85 5.54 -20.92 15.50
C MET A 85 5.95 -20.98 16.97
N ALA A 86 5.27 -20.24 17.85
CA ALA A 86 5.72 -20.06 19.24
C ALA A 86 4.73 -20.57 20.30
N GLY A 87 3.62 -21.20 19.90
CA GLY A 87 2.62 -21.74 20.85
C GLY A 87 1.85 -20.69 21.66
N VAL A 88 2.02 -19.39 21.34
CA VAL A 88 1.37 -18.28 22.05
C VAL A 88 -0.08 -18.08 21.60
N ARG A 89 -0.92 -17.51 22.48
CA ARG A 89 -2.32 -17.20 22.17
C ARG A 89 -2.71 -15.74 22.31
N LYS A 90 -1.98 -14.94 23.10
CA LYS A 90 -2.33 -13.54 23.33
C LYS A 90 -2.12 -12.70 22.07
N LEU A 91 -2.97 -11.69 21.89
CA LEU A 91 -2.91 -10.76 20.77
C LEU A 91 -1.52 -10.11 20.69
N GLN A 92 -0.89 -10.18 19.52
CA GLN A 92 0.36 -9.48 19.26
C GLN A 92 0.14 -7.96 19.31
N PRO A 93 0.97 -7.19 20.04
CA PRO A 93 0.85 -5.73 20.15
C PRO A 93 1.54 -5.00 18.97
N ASN A 94 1.31 -5.45 17.73
CA ASN A 94 1.90 -4.83 16.54
C ASN A 94 1.10 -3.59 16.10
N LEU A 95 1.58 -2.41 16.50
CA LEU A 95 1.06 -1.10 16.11
C LEU A 95 1.93 -0.51 14.99
N ARG A 96 1.31 0.01 13.93
CA ARG A 96 2.04 0.75 12.88
C ARG A 96 2.56 2.05 13.49
N ALA A 97 3.87 2.28 13.40
CA ALA A 97 4.53 3.46 13.97
C ALA A 97 5.00 4.48 12.91
N ALA A 98 5.03 4.08 11.64
CA ALA A 98 5.38 4.96 10.53
C ALA A 98 4.12 5.60 9.92
N PRO A 99 4.16 6.90 9.55
CA PRO A 99 3.07 7.57 8.85
C PRO A 99 2.81 6.96 7.47
N MET A 100 1.73 7.38 6.82
CA MET A 100 1.50 7.13 5.40
C MET A 100 2.11 8.26 4.57
N VAL A 101 3.19 7.93 3.85
CA VAL A 101 3.96 8.92 3.09
C VAL A 101 3.49 9.11 1.65
N LEU A 102 2.71 8.15 1.12
CA LEU A 102 2.18 8.16 -0.25
C LEU A 102 0.67 7.93 -0.21
N ASP A 103 -0.09 8.74 -0.94
CA ASP A 103 -1.51 8.48 -1.19
C ASP A 103 -1.65 7.54 -2.41
N PRO A 104 -2.15 6.29 -2.23
CA PRO A 104 -2.34 5.40 -3.37
C PRO A 104 -3.38 5.93 -4.37
N PHE A 105 -4.35 6.74 -3.93
CA PHE A 105 -5.41 7.29 -4.79
C PHE A 105 -4.96 8.48 -5.62
N ALA A 106 -3.77 9.03 -5.35
CA ALA A 106 -3.15 10.08 -6.14
C ALA A 106 -2.08 9.55 -7.11
N ILE A 107 -1.94 8.23 -7.26
CA ILE A 107 -1.06 7.64 -8.27
C ILE A 107 -1.65 7.89 -9.67
N ASN A 108 -0.91 8.59 -10.53
CA ASN A 108 -1.27 8.80 -11.94
C ASN A 108 -0.36 8.09 -12.94
N GLU A 109 0.85 7.71 -12.53
CA GLU A 109 1.86 7.07 -13.38
C GLU A 109 2.51 5.91 -12.62
N VAL A 110 2.33 4.69 -13.12
CA VAL A 110 3.00 3.46 -12.64
C VAL A 110 2.83 2.41 -13.73
N ASP A 111 3.81 1.52 -13.93
CA ASP A 111 3.73 0.44 -14.93
C ASP A 111 3.40 -0.91 -14.29
N PHE A 112 3.98 -1.16 -13.12
CA PHE A 112 3.88 -2.43 -12.41
C PHE A 112 3.58 -2.24 -10.93
N ILE A 113 2.58 -2.99 -10.45
CA ILE A 113 2.34 -3.23 -9.02
C ILE A 113 2.86 -4.61 -8.68
N LEU A 114 3.86 -4.69 -7.80
CA LEU A 114 4.51 -5.93 -7.41
C LEU A 114 4.17 -6.29 -5.96
N ALA A 115 3.99 -7.59 -5.71
CA ALA A 115 3.94 -8.14 -4.36
C ALA A 115 4.88 -9.34 -4.25
N SER A 116 5.83 -9.29 -3.31
CA SER A 116 6.80 -10.35 -3.07
C SER A 116 6.15 -11.63 -2.56
N HIS A 117 5.15 -11.52 -1.69
CA HIS A 117 4.38 -12.62 -1.13
C HIS A 117 3.08 -12.11 -0.50
N TYR A 118 2.25 -13.04 0.00
CA TYR A 118 0.85 -12.79 0.35
C TYR A 118 0.61 -12.38 1.82
N HIS A 119 1.66 -12.13 2.61
CA HIS A 119 1.44 -11.57 3.94
C HIS A 119 0.80 -10.19 3.83
N SER A 120 -0.08 -9.89 4.79
CA SER A 120 -0.98 -8.73 4.71
C SER A 120 -0.28 -7.38 4.60
N ASP A 121 0.99 -7.31 5.00
CA ASP A 121 1.85 -6.12 4.99
C ASP A 121 2.71 -5.99 3.72
N HIS A 122 2.49 -6.86 2.72
CA HIS A 122 3.18 -6.87 1.42
C HIS A 122 2.24 -6.76 0.21
N ILE A 123 0.92 -6.78 0.45
CA ILE A 123 -0.12 -6.72 -0.58
C ILE A 123 -1.33 -5.98 -0.02
N ASP A 124 -1.89 -5.04 -0.79
CA ASP A 124 -2.94 -4.15 -0.28
C ASP A 124 -4.09 -3.97 -1.26
N VAL A 125 -5.32 -4.16 -0.75
CA VAL A 125 -6.55 -4.03 -1.55
C VAL A 125 -6.90 -2.59 -1.88
N ASN A 126 -6.51 -1.61 -1.05
CA ASN A 126 -6.76 -0.19 -1.32
C ASN A 126 -5.85 0.29 -2.45
N VAL A 127 -4.59 -0.17 -2.48
CA VAL A 127 -3.68 0.05 -3.61
C VAL A 127 -4.27 -0.56 -4.88
N ALA A 128 -4.69 -1.83 -4.81
CA ALA A 128 -5.32 -2.48 -5.96
C ALA A 128 -6.57 -1.69 -6.46
N ALA A 129 -7.42 -1.22 -5.55
CA ALA A 129 -8.60 -0.43 -5.89
C ALA A 129 -8.23 0.93 -6.52
N ALA A 130 -7.21 1.62 -6.02
CA ALA A 130 -6.76 2.89 -6.56
C ALA A 130 -6.28 2.75 -8.02
N ILE A 131 -5.57 1.67 -8.33
CA ILE A 131 -5.05 1.40 -9.68
C ILE A 131 -6.15 0.87 -10.62
N VAL A 132 -7.00 -0.05 -10.15
CA VAL A 132 -8.05 -0.65 -10.97
C VAL A 132 -9.13 0.38 -11.33
N ASN A 133 -9.48 1.26 -10.40
CA ASN A 133 -10.53 2.27 -10.62
C ASN A 133 -10.02 3.56 -11.30
N ASN A 134 -8.74 3.65 -11.64
CA ASN A 134 -8.17 4.78 -12.37
C ASN A 134 -7.98 4.41 -13.86
N PRO A 135 -8.77 4.97 -14.79
CA PRO A 135 -8.67 4.65 -16.22
C PRO A 135 -7.33 4.99 -16.86
N LYS A 136 -6.57 5.95 -16.31
CA LYS A 136 -5.21 6.27 -16.79
C LYS A 136 -4.25 5.08 -16.63
N LEU A 137 -4.57 4.18 -15.70
CA LEU A 137 -3.73 3.06 -15.27
C LEU A 137 -4.26 1.72 -15.80
N ASP A 138 -4.97 1.71 -16.93
CA ASP A 138 -5.49 0.48 -17.55
C ASP A 138 -4.40 -0.43 -18.14
N HIS A 139 -3.24 0.14 -18.45
CA HIS A 139 -2.08 -0.62 -18.93
C HIS A 139 -1.38 -1.41 -17.82
N VAL A 140 -1.53 -0.98 -16.56
CA VAL A 140 -0.77 -1.47 -15.39
C VAL A 140 -0.93 -2.97 -15.18
N LYS A 141 0.18 -3.63 -14.86
CA LYS A 141 0.21 -5.05 -14.53
C LYS A 141 0.41 -5.28 -13.04
N PHE A 142 -0.32 -6.24 -12.50
CA PHE A 142 -0.10 -6.76 -11.16
C PHE A 142 0.77 -8.01 -11.26
N VAL A 143 1.86 -8.04 -10.51
CA VAL A 143 2.92 -9.04 -10.63
C VAL A 143 3.23 -9.64 -9.26
N GLY A 144 3.20 -10.96 -9.15
CA GLY A 144 3.58 -11.63 -7.92
C GLY A 144 3.44 -13.15 -8.01
N PRO A 145 3.81 -13.88 -6.95
CA PRO A 145 3.61 -15.31 -6.88
C PRO A 145 2.13 -15.69 -7.00
N TRP A 146 1.88 -16.95 -7.34
CA TRP A 146 0.53 -17.49 -7.55
C TRP A 146 -0.49 -17.08 -6.49
N HIS A 147 -0.14 -17.13 -5.20
CA HIS A 147 -1.10 -16.78 -4.16
C HIS A 147 -1.44 -15.28 -4.11
N CYS A 148 -0.49 -14.39 -4.42
CA CYS A 148 -0.77 -12.96 -4.58
C CYS A 148 -1.71 -12.72 -5.75
N ALA A 149 -1.45 -13.39 -6.87
CA ALA A 149 -2.29 -13.32 -8.06
C ALA A 149 -3.75 -13.76 -7.77
N GLU A 150 -3.92 -14.86 -7.04
CA GLU A 150 -5.25 -15.33 -6.64
C GLU A 150 -5.94 -14.37 -5.67
N LEU A 151 -5.22 -13.74 -4.73
CA LEU A 151 -5.80 -12.72 -3.86
C LEU A 151 -6.31 -11.52 -4.66
N TRP A 152 -5.57 -11.03 -5.64
CA TRP A 152 -6.03 -9.93 -6.49
C TRP A 152 -7.24 -10.32 -7.33
N LYS A 153 -7.26 -11.50 -7.96
CA LYS A 153 -8.40 -11.97 -8.74
C LYS A 153 -9.66 -12.13 -7.89
N ASN A 154 -9.54 -12.77 -6.73
CA ASN A 154 -10.66 -12.97 -5.81
C ASN A 154 -11.13 -11.66 -5.16
N GLY A 155 -10.22 -10.68 -5.05
CA GLY A 155 -10.47 -9.33 -4.56
C GLY A 155 -10.97 -8.32 -5.60
N VAL A 156 -11.39 -8.75 -6.80
CA VAL A 156 -11.96 -7.92 -7.89
C VAL A 156 -10.91 -7.16 -8.75
N CYS A 157 -9.68 -7.65 -8.89
CA CYS A 157 -8.79 -7.20 -9.97
C CYS A 157 -9.03 -8.04 -11.23
N LEU A 158 -9.74 -7.46 -12.22
CA LEU A 158 -9.97 -8.06 -13.54
C LEU A 158 -8.86 -7.71 -14.56
N LYS A 159 -7.90 -6.86 -14.18
CA LYS A 159 -6.76 -6.49 -15.05
C LYS A 159 -5.80 -7.68 -15.17
N SER A 160 -5.01 -7.71 -16.24
CA SER A 160 -4.05 -8.79 -16.50
C SER A 160 -3.05 -8.94 -15.36
N VAL A 161 -3.23 -9.99 -14.56
CA VAL A 161 -2.31 -10.41 -13.51
C VAL A 161 -1.25 -11.31 -14.14
N LEU A 162 0.01 -10.93 -14.02
CA LEU A 162 1.14 -11.72 -14.49
C LEU A 162 1.64 -12.60 -13.33
N LEU A 163 1.75 -13.90 -13.59
CA LEU A 163 2.35 -14.86 -12.69
C LEU A 163 3.87 -14.83 -12.89
N LEU A 164 4.62 -14.64 -11.80
CA LEU A 164 6.04 -14.97 -11.74
C LEU A 164 6.24 -16.43 -11.32
#